data_AF-A0A9X8MUV5-F1
#
_entry.id   AF-A0A9X8MUV5-F1
#
_cell.length_a   1.000
_cell.length_b   1.000
_cell.length_c   1.000
_cell.angle_alpha   90.00
_cell.angle_beta   90.00
_cell.angle_gamma   90.00
#
_symmetry.space_group_name_H-M   'P 1'
#
loop_
_entity.id
_entity.type
_entity.pdbx_description
1 polymer ?
#
loop_
_entity_poly.entity_id
_entity_poly.type
_entity_poly.pdbx_seq_one_letter_code
_entity_poly.pdbx_strand_id
1 'polypeptide(L)'
;MTTRPALLIAGHGTRHEGAAGALRTLVRTLAERHPEVPVAGGFFGASASPLPLSGAVEELAARGATRLIVVPLLMAPTGPIRESLPEAVARAVAAHPGLGSVCLPELGPHPRLLEVLERRLDEALGGGARRPADRARTTVLLVGRGAADPYANAEVVRAARLLWEGRGFAGVETAFVTLAAPDVPAGLDRCRVLAAAAPGASGPGRTVVLPFFFFAGDLLERLRMQTEGWAAAHPWAEVVAAEPIGAAPELAVVIMERYRAAVADEAAGHGRAAAGDARPATGSLPDAALSAAGGQA
;
A
#
# COMPACT_ATOMS: atom_id res chain seq x y z
N MET A 1 18.76 -32.04 4.68
CA MET A 1 18.53 -30.98 3.67
C MET A 1 17.69 -29.92 4.34
N THR A 2 18.20 -28.71 4.54
CA THR A 2 17.39 -27.61 5.07
C THR A 2 16.47 -27.13 3.95
N THR A 3 15.16 -27.31 4.13
CA THR A 3 14.15 -26.78 3.20
C THR A 3 14.26 -25.25 3.16
N ARG A 4 14.12 -24.66 1.97
CA ARG A 4 14.11 -23.19 1.84
C ARG A 4 12.93 -22.63 2.64
N PRO A 5 13.08 -21.47 3.31
CA PRO A 5 11.95 -20.82 3.99
C PRO A 5 10.78 -20.61 3.03
N ALA A 6 9.56 -20.89 3.49
CA ALA A 6 8.36 -20.60 2.72
C ALA A 6 8.09 -19.09 2.69
N LEU A 7 7.53 -18.60 1.59
CA LEU A 7 7.10 -17.22 1.42
C LEU A 7 5.63 -17.08 1.84
N LEU A 8 5.39 -16.29 2.88
CA LEU A 8 4.04 -15.89 3.29
C LEU A 8 3.80 -14.43 2.87
N ILE A 9 2.80 -14.19 2.02
CA ILE A 9 2.40 -12.84 1.61
C ILE A 9 1.26 -12.37 2.51
N ALA A 10 1.44 -11.25 3.21
CA ALA A 10 0.48 -10.76 4.19
C ALA A 10 -0.14 -9.42 3.76
N GLY A 11 -1.40 -9.42 3.35
CA GLY A 11 -2.16 -8.20 3.06
C GLY A 11 -2.90 -7.65 4.27
N HIS A 12 -3.18 -6.35 4.29
CA HIS A 12 -4.01 -5.75 5.34
C HIS A 12 -5.51 -5.90 5.05
N GLY A 13 -6.26 -6.26 6.08
CA GLY A 13 -7.66 -6.67 6.13
C GLY A 13 -8.61 -6.08 5.09
N THR A 14 -9.24 -6.98 4.36
CA THR A 14 -10.29 -6.74 3.37
C THR A 14 -11.39 -7.80 3.50
N ARG A 15 -12.63 -7.39 3.30
CA ARG A 15 -13.78 -8.29 3.12
C ARG A 15 -14.14 -8.49 1.65
N HIS A 16 -13.40 -7.83 0.76
CA HIS A 16 -13.72 -7.72 -0.65
C HIS A 16 -13.11 -8.89 -1.44
N GLU A 17 -13.95 -9.69 -2.11
CA GLU A 17 -13.52 -10.86 -2.90
C GLU A 17 -12.52 -10.51 -4.00
N GLY A 18 -12.67 -9.34 -4.63
CA GLY A 18 -11.72 -8.85 -5.64
C GLY A 18 -10.28 -8.73 -5.12
N ALA A 19 -10.08 -8.33 -3.85
CA ALA A 19 -8.75 -8.26 -3.25
C ALA A 19 -8.17 -9.66 -3.01
N ALA A 20 -9.01 -10.60 -2.56
CA ALA A 20 -8.62 -12.00 -2.41
C ALA A 20 -8.30 -12.66 -3.76
N GLY A 21 -9.07 -12.37 -4.80
CA GLY A 21 -8.78 -12.80 -6.18
C GLY A 21 -7.44 -12.27 -6.70
N ALA A 22 -7.14 -10.98 -6.44
CA ALA A 22 -5.85 -10.39 -6.81
C ALA A 22 -4.68 -11.03 -6.05
N LEU A 23 -4.83 -11.27 -4.73
CA LEU A 23 -3.81 -11.94 -3.94
C LEU A 23 -3.60 -13.40 -4.39
N ARG A 24 -4.67 -14.15 -4.66
CA ARG A 24 -4.59 -15.50 -5.25
C ARG A 24 -3.84 -15.49 -6.58
N THR A 25 -4.10 -14.51 -7.44
CA THR A 25 -3.41 -14.35 -8.73
C THR A 25 -1.91 -14.08 -8.53
N LEU A 26 -1.56 -13.23 -7.57
CA LEU A 26 -0.17 -12.94 -7.23
C LEU A 26 0.56 -14.17 -6.67
N VAL A 27 -0.06 -14.89 -5.72
CA VAL A 27 0.48 -16.14 -5.16
C VAL A 27 0.71 -17.17 -6.25
N ARG A 28 -0.27 -17.39 -7.14
CA ARG A 28 -0.13 -18.31 -8.28
C ARG A 28 1.03 -17.90 -9.19
N THR A 29 1.12 -16.62 -9.56
CA THR A 29 2.20 -16.11 -10.41
C THR A 29 3.58 -16.35 -9.80
N LEU A 30 3.71 -16.15 -8.48
CA LEU A 30 4.95 -16.40 -7.75
C LEU A 30 5.29 -17.89 -7.69
N ALA A 31 4.30 -18.75 -7.39
CA ALA A 31 4.49 -20.19 -7.33
C ALA A 31 4.87 -20.80 -8.69
N GLU A 32 4.26 -20.33 -9.79
CA GLU A 32 4.58 -20.76 -11.15
C GLU A 32 6.00 -20.36 -11.57
N ARG A 33 6.45 -19.17 -11.18
CA ARG A 33 7.79 -18.64 -11.52
C ARG A 33 8.90 -19.17 -10.61
N HIS A 34 8.55 -19.58 -9.39
CA HIS A 34 9.48 -20.04 -8.35
C HIS A 34 8.97 -21.35 -7.71
N PRO A 35 8.92 -22.46 -8.49
CA PRO A 35 8.37 -23.74 -8.04
C PRO A 35 9.12 -24.34 -6.85
N GLU A 36 10.35 -23.88 -6.58
CA GLU A 36 11.16 -24.33 -5.46
C GLU A 36 10.89 -23.58 -4.14
N VAL A 37 10.05 -22.53 -4.16
CA VAL A 37 9.65 -21.75 -2.98
C VAL A 37 8.18 -22.02 -2.69
N PRO A 38 7.82 -22.63 -1.56
CA PRO A 38 6.42 -22.71 -1.15
C PRO A 38 5.86 -21.31 -0.92
N VAL A 39 4.79 -20.94 -1.63
CA VAL A 39 4.15 -19.62 -1.51
C VAL A 39 2.69 -19.78 -1.08
N ALA A 40 2.28 -18.99 -0.09
CA ALA A 40 0.87 -18.77 0.23
C ALA A 40 0.65 -17.31 0.65
N GLY A 41 -0.60 -16.87 0.68
CA GLY A 41 -0.91 -15.50 1.08
C GLY A 41 -2.30 -15.34 1.66
N GLY A 42 -2.45 -14.39 2.58
CA GLY A 42 -3.73 -14.06 3.21
C GLY A 42 -3.74 -12.68 3.85
N PHE A 43 -4.89 -12.33 4.41
CA PHE A 43 -5.13 -11.03 5.02
C PHE A 43 -5.28 -11.13 6.56
N PHE A 44 -4.77 -10.12 7.27
CA PHE A 44 -4.88 -9.98 8.72
C PHE A 44 -5.67 -8.72 9.11
N GLY A 45 -6.08 -8.56 10.38
CA GLY A 45 -6.70 -7.32 10.88
C GLY A 45 -8.17 -7.09 10.49
N ALA A 46 -8.77 -7.89 9.61
CA ALA A 46 -10.21 -7.87 9.34
C ALA A 46 -10.87 -9.21 9.70
N SER A 47 -11.91 -9.15 10.54
CA SER A 47 -12.78 -10.31 10.78
C SER A 47 -13.49 -10.72 9.48
N ALA A 48 -13.52 -12.03 9.20
CA ALA A 48 -14.20 -12.63 8.05
C ALA A 48 -13.63 -12.28 6.65
N SER A 49 -12.30 -12.11 6.53
CA SER A 49 -11.68 -12.10 5.21
C SER A 49 -11.90 -13.44 4.49
N PRO A 50 -12.23 -13.45 3.18
CA PRO A 50 -12.37 -14.69 2.41
C PRO A 50 -11.05 -15.43 2.17
N LEU A 51 -9.91 -14.83 2.55
CA LEU A 51 -8.59 -15.43 2.47
C LEU A 51 -7.78 -15.05 3.73
N PRO A 52 -8.09 -15.66 4.89
CA PRO A 52 -7.47 -15.30 6.16
C PRO A 52 -5.99 -15.71 6.22
N LEU A 53 -5.15 -14.89 6.85
CA LEU A 53 -3.71 -15.15 7.01
C LEU A 53 -3.43 -16.51 7.70
N SER A 54 -4.25 -16.89 8.67
CA SER A 54 -4.10 -18.17 9.38
C SER A 54 -4.23 -19.37 8.45
N GLY A 55 -5.14 -19.33 7.47
CA GLY A 55 -5.28 -20.41 6.49
C GLY A 55 -4.05 -20.55 5.58
N ALA A 56 -3.41 -19.44 5.22
CA ALA A 56 -2.16 -19.45 4.46
C ALA A 56 -0.99 -20.02 5.29
N VAL A 57 -0.94 -19.74 6.59
CA VAL A 57 0.06 -20.36 7.50
C VAL A 57 -0.17 -21.86 7.62
N GLU A 58 -1.42 -22.29 7.80
CA GLU A 58 -1.80 -23.71 7.86
C GLU A 58 -1.44 -24.44 6.57
N GLU A 59 -1.71 -23.86 5.40
CA GLU A 59 -1.34 -24.40 4.09
C GLU A 59 0.18 -24.63 3.98
N LEU A 60 0.98 -23.65 4.39
CA LEU A 60 2.45 -23.77 4.36
C LEU A 60 2.96 -24.79 5.36
N ALA A 61 2.39 -24.83 6.58
CA ALA A 61 2.73 -25.82 7.59
C ALA A 61 2.41 -27.26 7.13
N ALA A 62 1.25 -27.47 6.52
CA ALA A 62 0.82 -28.76 5.96
C ALA A 62 1.75 -29.24 4.82
N ARG A 63 2.41 -28.31 4.12
CA ARG A 63 3.45 -28.60 3.13
C ARG A 63 4.84 -28.86 3.72
N GLY A 64 4.96 -28.93 5.05
CA GLY A 64 6.20 -29.21 5.75
C GLY A 64 7.14 -28.00 5.90
N ALA A 65 6.63 -26.78 5.75
CA ALA A 65 7.42 -25.59 6.06
C ALA A 65 7.77 -25.56 7.55
N THR A 66 9.03 -25.28 7.86
CA THR A 66 9.52 -25.08 9.23
C THR A 66 9.96 -23.63 9.48
N ARG A 67 10.05 -22.82 8.42
CA ARG A 67 10.44 -21.42 8.47
C ARG A 67 9.62 -20.61 7.47
N LEU A 68 9.07 -19.48 7.90
CA LEU A 68 8.34 -18.52 7.07
C LEU A 68 9.13 -17.20 6.96
N ILE A 69 9.24 -16.68 5.74
CA ILE A 69 9.57 -15.27 5.49
C ILE A 69 8.27 -14.57 5.10
N VAL A 70 7.85 -13.62 5.94
CA VAL A 70 6.59 -12.90 5.76
C VAL A 70 6.86 -11.57 5.06
N VAL A 71 6.30 -11.40 3.87
CA VAL A 71 6.36 -10.16 3.09
C VAL A 71 5.04 -9.40 3.23
N PRO A 72 5.02 -8.25 3.93
CA PRO A 72 3.82 -7.42 4.03
C PRO A 72 3.48 -6.71 2.72
N LEU A 73 2.24 -6.82 2.25
CA LEU A 73 1.66 -5.93 1.25
C LEU A 73 1.14 -4.66 1.91
N LEU A 74 2.07 -3.89 2.46
CA LEU A 74 1.85 -2.60 3.11
C LEU A 74 2.73 -1.54 2.44
N MET A 75 2.14 -0.37 2.15
CA MET A 75 2.87 0.76 1.56
C MET A 75 3.62 1.60 2.60
N ALA A 76 3.11 1.58 3.82
CA ALA A 76 3.61 2.32 4.95
C ALA A 76 3.34 1.48 6.21
N PRO A 77 4.01 1.79 7.33
CA PRO A 77 3.58 1.26 8.62
C PRO A 77 2.07 1.48 8.80
N THR A 78 1.36 0.51 9.35
CA THR A 78 -0.08 0.67 9.59
C THR A 78 -0.38 1.57 10.80
N GLY A 79 0.65 1.98 11.54
CA GLY A 79 0.50 2.67 12.82
C GLY A 79 -0.09 1.76 13.91
N PRO A 80 -0.53 2.32 15.05
CA PRO A 80 -1.24 1.58 16.06
C PRO A 80 -2.58 1.13 15.49
N ILE A 81 -2.66 -0.15 15.16
CA ILE A 81 -3.88 -0.84 14.75
C ILE A 81 -4.24 -1.88 15.79
N ARG A 82 -5.48 -2.36 15.76
CA ARG A 82 -6.00 -3.35 16.73
C ARG A 82 -5.18 -4.65 16.77
N GLU A 83 -4.56 -5.02 15.66
CA GLU A 83 -3.71 -6.21 15.52
C GLU A 83 -2.58 -5.90 14.56
N SER A 84 -1.33 -5.91 15.05
CA SER A 84 -0.17 -5.74 14.17
C SER A 84 0.10 -7.01 13.35
N LEU A 85 0.79 -6.88 12.20
CA LEU A 85 1.17 -8.05 11.41
C LEU A 85 2.00 -9.08 12.22
N PRO A 86 3.04 -8.67 13.00
CA PRO A 86 3.78 -9.61 13.82
C PRO A 86 2.90 -10.38 14.82
N GLU A 87 1.91 -9.72 15.44
CA GLU A 87 0.96 -10.38 16.34
C GLU A 87 0.06 -11.37 15.62
N ALA A 88 -0.46 -10.99 14.43
CA ALA A 88 -1.29 -11.87 13.61
C ALA A 88 -0.53 -13.14 13.19
N VAL A 89 0.73 -12.97 12.75
CA VAL A 89 1.61 -14.07 12.37
C VAL A 89 1.93 -14.94 13.57
N ALA A 90 2.31 -14.35 14.71
CA ALA A 90 2.63 -15.09 15.93
C ALA A 90 1.45 -15.95 16.41
N ARG A 91 0.23 -15.40 16.37
CA ARG A 91 -1.00 -16.13 16.70
C ARG A 91 -1.24 -17.29 15.74
N ALA A 92 -1.08 -17.08 14.43
CA ALA A 92 -1.27 -18.14 13.44
C ALA A 92 -0.22 -19.25 13.58
N VAL A 93 1.04 -18.88 13.81
CA VAL A 93 2.16 -19.81 13.96
C VAL A 93 2.09 -20.61 15.27
N ALA A 94 1.47 -20.08 16.33
CA ALA A 94 1.34 -20.77 17.61
C ALA A 94 0.61 -22.12 17.52
N ALA A 95 -0.22 -22.32 16.49
CA ALA A 95 -0.90 -23.59 16.23
C ALA A 95 0.01 -24.67 15.58
N HIS A 96 1.24 -24.32 15.20
CA HIS A 96 2.15 -25.17 14.44
C HIS A 96 3.53 -25.29 15.13
N PRO A 97 3.71 -26.25 16.06
CA PRO A 97 4.97 -26.43 16.76
C PRO A 97 6.15 -26.64 15.80
N GLY A 98 7.25 -25.92 16.04
CA GLY A 98 8.46 -25.99 15.21
C GLY A 98 8.44 -25.09 13.96
N LEU A 99 7.34 -24.37 13.70
CA LEU A 99 7.28 -23.35 12.66
C LEU A 99 7.82 -22.02 13.19
N GLY A 100 8.94 -21.56 12.65
CA GLY A 100 9.46 -20.21 12.89
C GLY A 100 8.98 -19.22 11.83
N SER A 101 8.95 -17.93 12.16
CA SER A 101 8.70 -16.87 11.18
C SER A 101 9.61 -15.67 11.36
N VAL A 102 9.80 -14.90 10.29
CA VAL A 102 10.37 -13.55 10.30
C VAL A 102 9.49 -12.62 9.48
N CYS A 103 9.09 -11.49 10.06
CA CYS A 103 8.34 -10.46 9.36
C CYS A 103 9.30 -9.43 8.78
N LEU A 104 9.24 -9.22 7.46
CA LEU A 104 9.99 -8.15 6.82
C LEU A 104 9.28 -6.80 7.02
N PRO A 105 10.01 -5.68 6.89
CA PRO A 105 9.39 -4.35 6.82
C PRO A 105 8.44 -4.21 5.64
N GLU A 106 7.54 -3.23 5.72
CA GLU A 106 6.68 -2.77 4.63
C GLU A 106 7.45 -2.52 3.33
N LEU A 107 6.75 -2.66 2.19
CA LEU A 107 7.39 -2.52 0.88
C LEU A 107 7.85 -1.08 0.61
N GLY A 108 7.10 -0.09 1.12
CA GLY A 108 7.38 1.32 0.89
C GLY A 108 7.17 1.75 -0.56
N PRO A 109 7.52 3.00 -0.92
CA PRO A 109 7.54 3.49 -2.29
C PRO A 109 8.76 2.94 -3.05
N HIS A 110 8.75 1.64 -3.33
CA HIS A 110 9.78 0.98 -4.12
C HIS A 110 9.79 1.50 -5.57
N PRO A 111 10.95 1.72 -6.21
CA PRO A 111 11.01 2.28 -7.57
C PRO A 111 10.12 1.57 -8.59
N ARG A 112 10.14 0.23 -8.59
CA ARG A 112 9.26 -0.58 -9.45
C ARG A 112 7.76 -0.39 -9.18
N LEU A 113 7.36 -0.07 -7.97
CA LEU A 113 5.96 0.24 -7.66
C LEU A 113 5.59 1.65 -8.12
N LEU A 114 6.53 2.60 -8.10
CA LEU A 114 6.32 3.92 -8.69
C LEU A 114 6.16 3.84 -10.21
N GLU A 115 6.88 2.94 -10.88
CA GLU A 115 6.67 2.63 -12.32
C GLU A 115 5.26 2.10 -12.58
N VAL A 116 4.74 1.22 -11.70
CA VAL A 116 3.34 0.75 -11.82
C VAL A 116 2.36 1.90 -11.63
N LEU A 117 2.56 2.75 -10.62
CA LEU A 117 1.70 3.91 -10.38
C LEU A 117 1.69 4.88 -11.56
N GLU A 118 2.85 5.14 -12.15
CA GLU A 118 2.97 5.93 -13.38
C GLU A 118 2.20 5.29 -14.54
N ARG A 119 2.32 3.97 -14.72
CA ARG A 119 1.53 3.26 -15.71
C ARG A 119 0.02 3.37 -15.46
N ARG A 120 -0.43 3.23 -14.21
CA ARG A 120 -1.86 3.39 -13.85
C ARG A 120 -2.37 4.80 -14.14
N LEU A 121 -1.55 5.81 -13.91
CA LEU A 121 -1.84 7.18 -14.28
C LEU A 121 -1.98 7.33 -15.81
N ASP A 122 -1.03 6.79 -16.58
CA ASP A 122 -1.06 6.89 -18.05
C ASP A 122 -2.24 6.12 -18.67
N GLU A 123 -2.59 4.96 -18.10
CA GLU A 123 -3.77 4.15 -18.41
C GLU A 123 -5.06 4.93 -18.15
N ALA A 124 -5.19 5.60 -16.99
CA ALA A 124 -6.35 6.43 -16.67
C ALA A 124 -6.56 7.57 -17.67
N LEU A 125 -5.47 8.06 -18.26
CA LEU A 125 -5.51 9.08 -19.30
C LEU A 125 -5.73 8.52 -20.73
N GLY A 126 -5.90 7.20 -20.90
CA GLY A 126 -6.14 6.52 -22.19
C GLY A 126 -4.99 5.66 -22.74
N GLY A 127 -3.94 5.35 -21.96
CA GLY A 127 -2.97 4.29 -22.27
C GLY A 127 -1.96 4.55 -23.40
N GLY A 128 -1.86 5.77 -23.92
CA GLY A 128 -0.93 6.15 -24.99
C GLY A 128 0.33 6.86 -24.52
N ALA A 129 1.36 6.91 -25.38
CA ALA A 129 2.58 7.67 -25.12
C ALA A 129 2.26 9.14 -24.84
N ARG A 130 2.80 9.68 -23.74
CA ARG A 130 2.59 11.07 -23.33
C ARG A 130 3.73 11.95 -23.82
N ARG A 131 3.37 13.08 -24.43
CA ARG A 131 4.34 14.14 -24.71
C ARG A 131 4.61 14.92 -23.42
N PRO A 132 5.76 15.59 -23.30
CA PRO A 132 6.06 16.44 -22.15
C PRO A 132 4.94 17.46 -21.83
N ALA A 133 4.33 18.04 -22.87
CA ALA A 133 3.21 18.98 -22.72
C ALA A 133 1.94 18.33 -22.12
N ASP A 134 1.72 17.03 -22.32
CA ASP A 134 0.58 16.32 -21.73
C ASP A 134 0.76 16.16 -20.22
N ARG A 135 2.00 15.93 -19.78
CA ARG A 135 2.35 15.79 -18.36
C ARG A 135 2.42 17.12 -17.64
N ALA A 136 2.91 18.17 -18.32
CA ALA A 136 3.00 19.52 -17.79
C ALA A 136 1.64 20.16 -17.42
N ARG A 137 0.53 19.62 -17.91
CA ARG A 137 -0.85 20.01 -17.53
C ARG A 137 -1.55 19.04 -16.58
N THR A 138 -0.88 17.98 -16.16
CA THR A 138 -1.44 16.93 -15.31
C THR A 138 -0.94 17.12 -13.88
N THR A 139 -1.87 17.39 -12.96
CA THR A 139 -1.64 17.31 -11.52
C THR A 139 -2.05 15.93 -11.03
N VAL A 140 -1.28 15.36 -10.11
CA VAL A 140 -1.59 14.05 -9.52
C VAL A 140 -2.03 14.26 -8.08
N LEU A 141 -3.16 13.68 -7.70
CA LEU A 141 -3.53 13.52 -6.30
C LEU A 141 -3.20 12.09 -5.89
N LEU A 142 -2.06 11.87 -5.23
CA LEU A 142 -1.69 10.56 -4.70
C LEU A 142 -2.42 10.33 -3.38
N VAL A 143 -3.31 9.34 -3.34
CA VAL A 143 -4.21 9.12 -2.20
C VAL A 143 -3.79 7.91 -1.38
N GLY A 144 -3.45 8.16 -0.11
CA GLY A 144 -3.19 7.13 0.89
C GLY A 144 -4.44 6.77 1.71
N ARG A 145 -4.32 5.77 2.57
CA ARG A 145 -5.41 5.39 3.50
C ARG A 145 -5.67 6.50 4.53
N GLY A 146 -4.57 7.06 5.03
CA GLY A 146 -4.50 7.89 6.23
C GLY A 146 -4.57 7.07 7.50
N ALA A 147 -3.74 7.44 8.47
CA ALA A 147 -3.62 6.78 9.76
C ALA A 147 -3.43 7.81 10.87
N ALA A 148 -3.69 7.41 12.11
CA ALA A 148 -3.36 8.21 13.28
C ALA A 148 -1.85 8.36 13.48
N ASP A 149 -1.05 7.41 12.97
CA ASP A 149 0.40 7.48 13.00
C ASP A 149 0.92 8.45 11.92
N PRO A 150 1.57 9.56 12.30
CA PRO A 150 2.13 10.51 11.34
C PRO A 150 3.24 9.92 10.47
N TYR A 151 3.98 8.90 10.93
CA TYR A 151 5.02 8.25 10.12
C TYR A 151 4.42 7.47 8.94
N ALA A 152 3.27 6.83 9.16
CA ALA A 152 2.52 6.17 8.10
C ALA A 152 2.08 7.16 7.00
N ASN A 153 1.62 8.35 7.41
CA ASN A 153 1.21 9.40 6.48
C ASN A 153 2.43 10.01 5.75
N ALA A 154 3.56 10.16 6.44
CA ALA A 154 4.80 10.67 5.85
C ALA A 154 5.32 9.79 4.71
N GLU A 155 5.16 8.47 4.76
CA GLU A 155 5.53 7.59 3.65
C GLU A 155 4.72 7.86 2.37
N VAL A 156 3.47 8.33 2.48
CA VAL A 156 2.67 8.74 1.31
C VAL A 156 3.22 10.04 0.73
N VAL A 157 3.64 10.99 1.57
CA VAL A 157 4.30 12.23 1.13
C VAL A 157 5.65 11.94 0.47
N ARG A 158 6.41 11.00 1.04
CA ARG A 158 7.65 10.49 0.44
C ARG A 158 7.39 9.86 -0.93
N ALA A 159 6.37 9.01 -1.05
CA ALA A 159 5.96 8.40 -2.31
C ALA A 159 5.57 9.45 -3.35
N ALA A 160 4.79 10.46 -2.96
CA ALA A 160 4.39 11.56 -3.82
C ALA A 160 5.60 12.34 -4.35
N ARG A 161 6.58 12.64 -3.48
CA ARG A 161 7.81 13.30 -3.91
C ARG A 161 8.58 12.46 -4.91
N LEU A 162 8.81 11.17 -4.62
CA LEU A 162 9.54 10.27 -5.50
C LEU A 162 8.82 10.02 -6.84
N LEU A 163 7.49 10.02 -6.84
CA LEU A 163 6.69 9.95 -8.05
C LEU A 163 6.85 11.23 -8.88
N TRP A 164 6.89 12.40 -8.26
CA TRP A 164 6.98 13.66 -8.99
C TRP A 164 8.32 13.84 -9.72
N GLU A 165 9.42 13.49 -9.06
CA GLU A 165 10.77 13.75 -9.55
C GLU A 165 11.02 13.13 -10.93
N GLY A 166 11.47 13.94 -11.88
CA GLY A 166 11.87 13.51 -13.22
C GLY A 166 10.72 13.11 -14.17
N ARG A 167 9.45 13.21 -13.76
CA ARG A 167 8.30 12.77 -14.59
C ARG A 167 7.54 13.88 -15.30
N GLY A 168 7.83 15.14 -15.00
CA GLY A 168 7.29 16.31 -15.72
C GLY A 168 5.81 16.62 -15.43
N PHE A 169 5.24 16.07 -14.35
CA PHE A 169 3.89 16.44 -13.90
C PHE A 169 3.85 17.88 -13.39
N ALA A 170 2.69 18.54 -13.58
CA ALA A 170 2.44 19.89 -13.10
C ALA A 170 2.61 20.01 -11.57
N GLY A 171 2.24 18.94 -10.86
CA GLY A 171 2.42 18.80 -9.42
C GLY A 171 1.94 17.42 -8.95
N VAL A 172 2.36 17.04 -7.75
CA VAL A 172 1.85 15.85 -7.06
C VAL A 172 1.47 16.28 -5.64
N GLU A 173 0.18 16.31 -5.34
CA GLU A 173 -0.36 16.52 -4.01
C GLU A 173 -0.73 15.19 -3.36
N THR A 174 -0.88 15.20 -2.04
CA THR A 174 -1.34 14.04 -1.27
C THR A 174 -2.68 14.31 -0.62
N ALA A 175 -3.51 13.27 -0.53
CA ALA A 175 -4.68 13.25 0.34
C ALA A 175 -4.86 11.87 0.96
N PHE A 176 -5.81 11.79 1.89
CA PHE A 176 -6.09 10.57 2.63
C PHE A 176 -7.59 10.25 2.62
N VAL A 177 -7.92 8.97 2.46
CA VAL A 177 -9.33 8.53 2.44
C VAL A 177 -9.97 8.66 3.83
N THR A 178 -9.19 8.48 4.90
CA THR A 178 -9.66 8.44 6.29
C THR A 178 -8.60 8.97 7.27
N LEU A 179 -8.99 9.31 8.50
CA LEU A 179 -8.14 9.52 9.69
C LEU A 179 -7.08 10.65 9.64
N ALA A 180 -6.67 11.10 8.47
CA ALA A 180 -5.64 12.12 8.29
C ALA A 180 -6.13 13.20 7.31
N ALA A 181 -5.63 14.42 7.50
CA ALA A 181 -5.85 15.53 6.59
C ALA A 181 -4.63 15.70 5.65
N PRO A 182 -4.82 16.27 4.44
CA PRO A 182 -6.12 16.65 3.87
C PRO A 182 -6.92 15.43 3.41
N ASP A 183 -8.25 15.54 3.47
CA ASP A 183 -9.15 14.54 2.87
C ASP A 183 -9.14 14.66 1.33
N VAL A 184 -9.83 13.74 0.64
CA VAL A 184 -9.82 13.70 -0.83
C VAL A 184 -10.41 14.98 -1.44
N PRO A 185 -11.57 15.50 -1.01
CA PRO A 185 -12.09 16.79 -1.49
C PRO A 185 -11.10 17.96 -1.31
N ALA A 186 -10.50 18.12 -0.12
CA ALA A 186 -9.54 19.18 0.12
C ALA A 186 -8.26 19.01 -0.73
N GLY A 187 -7.83 17.77 -0.97
CA GLY A 187 -6.73 17.46 -1.88
C GLY A 187 -7.03 17.86 -3.33
N LEU A 188 -8.26 17.62 -3.80
CA LEU A 188 -8.72 18.04 -5.13
C LEU A 188 -8.77 19.57 -5.25
N ASP A 189 -9.23 20.27 -4.22
CA ASP A 189 -9.20 21.73 -4.17
C ASP A 189 -7.78 22.30 -4.27
N ARG A 190 -6.80 21.67 -3.60
CA ARG A 190 -5.38 22.05 -3.72
C ARG A 190 -4.85 21.79 -5.12
N CYS A 191 -5.16 20.62 -5.71
CA CYS A 191 -4.76 20.29 -7.09
C CYS A 191 -5.30 21.32 -8.08
N ARG A 192 -6.55 21.75 -7.90
CA ARG A 192 -7.21 22.76 -8.74
C ARG A 192 -6.51 24.11 -8.72
N VAL A 193 -6.09 24.57 -7.54
CA VAL A 193 -5.32 25.82 -7.39
C VAL A 193 -3.97 25.71 -8.08
N LEU A 194 -3.28 24.59 -7.92
CA LEU A 194 -1.97 24.36 -8.55
C LEU A 194 -2.06 24.22 -10.07
N ALA A 195 -3.07 23.50 -10.57
CA ALA A 195 -3.31 23.32 -11.99
C ALA A 195 -3.55 24.66 -12.70
N ALA A 196 -4.22 25.61 -12.04
CA ALA A 196 -4.42 26.97 -12.56
C ALA A 196 -3.13 27.81 -12.60
N ALA A 197 -2.13 27.47 -11.78
CA ALA A 197 -0.87 28.20 -11.67
C ALA A 197 0.28 27.59 -12.49
N ALA A 198 0.09 26.42 -13.12
CA ALA A 198 1.13 25.66 -13.81
C ALA A 198 1.70 26.43 -15.03
N PRO A 199 3.00 26.81 -15.02
CA PRO A 199 3.62 27.54 -16.13
C PRO A 199 3.70 26.69 -17.40
N GLY A 200 3.38 27.28 -18.56
CA GLY A 200 3.57 26.63 -19.87
C GLY A 200 2.49 25.61 -20.27
N ALA A 201 1.45 25.41 -19.45
CA ALA A 201 0.30 24.60 -19.84
C ALA A 201 -0.57 25.35 -20.87
N SER A 202 -0.53 24.92 -22.13
CA SER A 202 -1.51 25.34 -23.14
C SER A 202 -2.74 24.44 -23.02
N GLY A 203 -3.78 24.92 -22.34
CA GLY A 203 -5.07 24.24 -22.17
C GLY A 203 -5.50 24.04 -20.71
N PRO A 204 -6.71 23.50 -20.47
CA PRO A 204 -7.21 23.26 -19.12
C PRO A 204 -6.33 22.22 -18.41
N GLY A 205 -6.02 22.50 -17.15
CA GLY A 205 -5.35 21.55 -16.28
C GLY A 205 -6.28 20.36 -15.95
N ARG A 206 -5.69 19.19 -15.73
CA ARG A 206 -6.40 17.97 -15.33
C ARG A 206 -5.81 17.37 -14.07
N THR A 207 -6.63 16.65 -13.33
CA THR A 207 -6.21 15.96 -12.11
C THR A 207 -6.43 14.45 -12.25
N VAL A 208 -5.37 13.67 -12.00
CA VAL A 208 -5.50 12.21 -11.85
C VAL A 208 -5.50 11.86 -10.37
N VAL A 209 -6.58 11.25 -9.90
CA VAL A 209 -6.67 10.69 -8.55
C VAL A 209 -6.06 9.29 -8.58
N LEU A 210 -4.91 9.14 -7.93
CA LEU A 210 -4.08 7.96 -8.01
C LEU A 210 -4.06 7.23 -6.66
N PRO A 211 -4.73 6.07 -6.52
CA PRO A 211 -4.73 5.31 -5.28
C PRO A 211 -3.36 4.69 -4.99
N PHE A 212 -2.77 5.02 -3.84
CA PHE A 212 -1.56 4.36 -3.33
C PHE A 212 -1.92 3.07 -2.57
N PHE A 213 -2.61 2.16 -3.26
CA PHE A 213 -3.12 0.88 -2.73
C PHE A 213 -2.66 -0.29 -3.59
N PHE A 214 -2.50 -1.46 -2.96
CA PHE A 214 -2.22 -2.70 -3.70
C PHE A 214 -3.43 -3.24 -4.44
N PHE A 215 -4.60 -3.32 -3.80
CA PHE A 215 -5.76 -3.99 -4.37
C PHE A 215 -7.02 -3.13 -4.25
N ALA A 216 -8.06 -3.53 -4.98
CA ALA A 216 -9.41 -3.01 -4.79
C ALA A 216 -9.97 -3.36 -3.40
N GLY A 217 -11.04 -2.70 -3.01
CA GLY A 217 -11.74 -2.93 -1.73
C GLY A 217 -12.40 -1.66 -1.22
N ASP A 218 -12.93 -1.71 0.00
CA ASP A 218 -13.75 -0.66 0.59
C ASP A 218 -13.07 0.73 0.63
N LEU A 219 -11.73 0.78 0.74
CA LEU A 219 -10.99 2.05 0.68
C LEU A 219 -10.99 2.66 -0.72
N LEU A 220 -10.87 1.82 -1.75
CA LEU A 220 -10.96 2.27 -3.13
C LEU A 220 -12.38 2.73 -3.47
N GLU A 221 -13.40 2.01 -2.98
CA GLU A 221 -14.81 2.42 -3.11
C GLU A 221 -15.07 3.77 -2.44
N ARG A 222 -14.57 3.96 -1.20
CA ARG A 222 -14.64 5.25 -0.50
C ARG A 222 -13.92 6.38 -1.25
N LEU A 223 -12.74 6.10 -1.82
CA LEU A 223 -12.02 7.05 -2.65
C LEU A 223 -12.84 7.45 -3.88
N ARG A 224 -13.41 6.47 -4.60
CA ARG A 224 -14.27 6.72 -5.76
C ARG A 224 -15.47 7.59 -5.38
N MET A 225 -16.20 7.24 -4.32
CA MET A 225 -17.33 8.03 -3.83
C MET A 225 -16.95 9.49 -3.50
N GLN A 226 -15.83 9.71 -2.80
CA GLN A 226 -15.37 11.08 -2.48
C GLN A 226 -14.96 11.86 -3.74
N THR A 227 -14.31 11.18 -4.69
CA THR A 227 -13.86 11.78 -5.96
C THR A 227 -15.06 12.15 -6.84
N GLU A 228 -16.01 11.24 -7.01
CA GLU A 228 -17.22 11.43 -7.80
C GLU A 228 -18.11 12.52 -7.19
N GLY A 229 -18.27 12.52 -5.87
CA GLY A 229 -19.00 13.57 -5.16
C GLY A 229 -18.41 14.95 -5.38
N TRP A 230 -17.08 15.08 -5.30
CA TRP A 230 -16.40 16.35 -5.60
C TRP A 230 -16.53 16.73 -7.09
N ALA A 231 -16.36 15.78 -8.01
CA ALA A 231 -16.45 16.03 -9.45
C ALA A 231 -17.86 16.46 -9.88
N ALA A 232 -18.91 15.89 -9.28
CA ALA A 232 -20.30 16.29 -9.53
C ALA A 232 -20.57 17.75 -9.15
N ALA A 233 -19.93 18.25 -8.09
CA ALA A 233 -20.01 19.66 -7.68
C ALA A 233 -19.13 20.59 -8.55
N HIS A 234 -18.20 20.05 -9.33
CA HIS A 234 -17.23 20.80 -10.14
C HIS A 234 -17.19 20.30 -11.60
N PRO A 235 -18.30 20.39 -12.37
CA PRO A 235 -18.42 19.79 -13.71
C PRO A 235 -17.45 20.37 -14.75
N TRP A 236 -16.82 21.49 -14.44
CA TRP A 236 -15.81 22.16 -15.26
C TRP A 236 -14.39 21.60 -15.03
N ALA A 237 -14.17 20.82 -13.97
CA ALA A 237 -12.89 20.24 -13.64
C ALA A 237 -12.71 18.88 -14.34
N GLU A 238 -11.58 18.69 -15.01
CA GLU A 238 -11.20 17.39 -15.58
C GLU A 238 -10.53 16.54 -14.47
N VAL A 239 -11.30 15.63 -13.87
CA VAL A 239 -10.81 14.71 -12.83
C VAL A 239 -11.02 13.26 -13.29
N VAL A 240 -9.97 12.45 -13.21
CA VAL A 240 -10.01 11.03 -13.60
C VAL A 240 -9.43 10.19 -12.47
N ALA A 241 -10.13 9.10 -12.10
CA ALA A 241 -9.63 8.13 -11.12
C ALA A 241 -8.84 7.02 -11.83
N ALA A 242 -7.66 6.70 -11.30
CA ALA A 242 -6.85 5.58 -11.77
C ALA A 242 -7.15 4.29 -10.98
N GLU A 243 -6.78 3.14 -11.55
CA GLU A 243 -6.83 1.86 -10.87
C GLU A 243 -5.66 1.71 -9.86
N PRO A 244 -5.81 0.87 -8.80
CA PRO A 244 -4.71 0.56 -7.89
C PRO A 244 -3.61 -0.27 -8.58
N ILE A 245 -2.51 -0.52 -7.86
CA ILE A 245 -1.36 -1.27 -8.39
C ILE A 245 -1.77 -2.65 -8.93
N GLY A 246 -2.63 -3.35 -8.21
CA GLY A 246 -3.12 -4.68 -8.56
C GLY A 246 -2.04 -5.76 -8.42
N ALA A 247 -2.31 -6.93 -9.02
CA ALA A 247 -1.34 -8.02 -9.13
C ALA A 247 -0.33 -7.77 -10.26
N ALA A 248 0.28 -6.59 -10.29
CA ALA A 248 1.24 -6.19 -11.32
C ALA A 248 2.48 -7.11 -11.31
N PRO A 249 3.07 -7.46 -12.47
CA PRO A 249 4.28 -8.29 -12.52
C PRO A 249 5.44 -7.73 -11.69
N GLU A 250 5.57 -6.41 -11.64
CA GLU A 250 6.58 -5.70 -10.85
C GLU A 250 6.44 -5.97 -9.35
N LEU A 251 5.21 -6.12 -8.85
CA LEU A 251 4.98 -6.47 -7.45
C LEU A 251 5.57 -7.84 -7.11
N ALA A 252 5.39 -8.83 -7.99
CA ALA A 252 5.99 -10.16 -7.81
C ALA A 252 7.53 -10.08 -7.79
N VAL A 253 8.12 -9.24 -8.64
CA VAL A 253 9.57 -8.99 -8.64
C VAL A 253 10.03 -8.41 -7.31
N VAL A 254 9.37 -7.37 -6.81
CA VAL A 254 9.71 -6.72 -5.53
C VAL A 254 9.60 -7.71 -4.36
N ILE A 255 8.54 -8.52 -4.32
CA ILE A 255 8.35 -9.54 -3.28
C ILE A 255 9.51 -10.52 -3.28
N MET A 256 9.93 -10.99 -4.45
CA MET A 256 11.03 -11.94 -4.57
C MET A 256 12.39 -11.32 -4.29
N GLU A 257 12.62 -10.05 -4.64
CA GLU A 257 13.81 -9.29 -4.24
C GLU A 257 13.91 -9.24 -2.70
N ARG A 258 12.82 -8.90 -2.01
CA ARG A 258 12.76 -8.87 -0.53
C ARG A 258 12.97 -10.25 0.09
N TYR A 259 12.30 -11.27 -0.43
CA TYR A 259 12.44 -12.65 0.03
C TYR A 259 13.89 -13.15 -0.09
N ARG A 260 14.51 -12.98 -1.27
CA ARG A 260 15.90 -13.45 -1.50
C ARG A 260 16.90 -12.72 -0.62
N ALA A 261 16.72 -11.41 -0.41
CA ALA A 261 17.56 -10.65 0.51
C ALA A 261 17.46 -11.21 1.94
N ALA A 262 16.25 -11.51 2.42
CA ALA A 262 16.05 -12.09 3.74
C ALA A 262 16.66 -13.50 3.87
N VAL A 263 16.52 -14.36 2.86
CA VAL A 263 17.18 -15.67 2.84
C VAL A 263 18.71 -15.55 2.89
N ALA A 264 19.28 -14.59 2.15
CA ALA A 264 20.72 -14.34 2.15
C ALA A 264 21.22 -13.82 3.50
N ASP A 265 20.49 -12.89 4.13
CA ASP A 265 20.80 -12.36 5.46
C ASP A 265 20.78 -13.46 6.54
N GLU A 266 19.77 -14.34 6.50
CA GLU A 266 19.68 -15.50 7.42
C GLU A 266 20.85 -16.48 7.21
N ALA A 267 21.20 -16.79 5.95
CA ALA A 267 22.32 -17.68 5.63
C ALA A 267 23.67 -17.11 6.05
N ALA A 268 23.82 -15.78 6.04
CA ALA A 268 25.02 -15.09 6.47
C ALA A 268 25.15 -14.98 8.01
N GLY A 269 24.19 -15.49 8.79
CA GLY A 269 24.21 -15.41 10.25
C GLY A 269 24.02 -13.99 10.80
N HIS A 270 23.70 -13.03 9.93
CA HIS A 270 23.33 -11.68 10.33
C HIS A 270 21.86 -11.73 10.75
N GLY A 271 21.62 -12.24 11.95
CA GLY A 271 20.39 -11.94 12.65
C GLY A 271 20.31 -10.43 12.77
N ARG A 272 19.57 -9.78 11.85
CA ARG A 272 19.04 -8.45 12.11
C ARG A 272 18.10 -8.62 13.31
N ALA A 273 18.67 -8.53 14.52
CA ALA A 273 18.02 -7.74 15.54
C ALA A 273 17.60 -6.48 14.79
N ALA A 274 16.29 -6.32 14.61
CA ALA A 274 15.73 -5.18 13.93
C ALA A 274 16.56 -3.98 14.36
N ALA A 275 17.27 -3.36 13.43
CA ALA A 275 17.84 -2.06 13.68
C ALA A 275 16.61 -1.23 13.97
N GLY A 276 16.33 -1.10 15.27
CA GLY A 276 15.35 -0.19 15.78
C GLY A 276 15.81 1.11 15.22
N ASP A 277 15.11 1.54 14.17
CA ASP A 277 14.88 2.96 13.98
C ASP A 277 14.65 3.51 15.38
N ALA A 278 15.42 4.50 15.78
CA ALA A 278 15.44 5.06 17.14
C ALA A 278 14.11 5.77 17.42
N ARG A 279 13.03 4.99 17.40
CA ARG A 279 11.66 5.36 17.64
C ARG A 279 11.44 5.06 19.10
N PRO A 280 11.19 6.07 19.94
CA PRO A 280 10.81 5.82 21.32
C PRO A 280 9.56 4.93 21.32
N ALA A 281 9.70 3.73 21.87
CA ALA A 281 8.61 2.83 22.19
C ALA A 281 7.88 3.35 23.44
N THR A 282 7.38 4.58 23.39
CA THR A 282 6.48 5.17 24.40
C THR A 282 6.07 6.55 23.93
N GLY A 283 4.81 6.63 23.52
CA GLY A 283 4.12 7.88 23.26
C GLY A 283 2.64 7.64 23.44
N SER A 284 2.24 7.27 24.66
CA SER A 284 0.89 7.61 25.12
C SER A 284 0.73 9.09 24.80
N LEU A 285 -0.17 9.38 23.86
CA LEU A 285 -0.72 10.72 23.77
C LEU A 285 -1.26 11.03 25.18
N PRO A 286 -0.88 12.15 25.80
CA PRO A 286 -1.52 12.55 27.04
C PRO A 286 -3.03 12.66 26.78
N ASP A 287 -3.81 12.17 27.74
CA ASP A 287 -5.29 12.04 27.77
C ASP A 287 -6.07 13.37 27.59
N ALA A 288 -5.42 14.45 27.13
CA ALA A 288 -5.98 15.79 27.07
C ALA A 288 -6.74 16.12 25.78
N ALA A 289 -6.84 15.22 24.80
CA ALA A 289 -7.51 15.48 23.51
C ALA A 289 -8.89 14.80 23.34
N LEU A 290 -9.44 14.18 24.39
CA LEU A 290 -10.79 13.57 24.39
C LEU A 290 -11.82 14.33 25.23
N SER A 291 -11.50 15.53 25.73
CA SER A 291 -12.41 16.37 26.52
C SER A 291 -12.74 17.72 25.86
N ALA A 292 -13.12 17.70 24.57
CA ALA A 292 -13.65 18.89 23.89
C ALA A 292 -14.81 18.59 22.91
N ALA A 293 -15.53 17.48 23.12
CA ALA A 293 -16.73 17.14 22.33
C ALA A 293 -17.90 16.67 23.22
N GLY A 294 -18.05 17.27 24.41
CA GLY A 294 -19.17 16.98 25.30
C GLY A 294 -19.45 18.15 26.23
N GLY A 295 -20.37 19.04 25.84
CA GLY A 295 -20.88 20.07 26.74
C GLY A 295 -21.58 21.24 26.06
N GLN A 296 -22.91 21.11 25.89
CA GLN A 296 -23.98 22.14 26.02
C GLN A 296 -23.84 23.42 25.17
N ALA A 297 -24.80 23.83 24.34
CA ALA A 297 -26.26 23.84 24.47
C ALA A 297 -26.91 23.88 23.06
#